data_AF-A0A117IUL4-F1
#
_entry.id   AF-A0A117IUL4-F1
#
_cell.length_a   1.000
_cell.length_b   1.000
_cell.length_c   1.000
_cell.angle_alpha   90.00
_cell.angle_beta   90.00
_cell.angle_gamma   90.00
#
_symmetry.space_group_name_H-M   'P 1'
#
loop_
_entity.id
_entity.type
_entity.pdbx_description
1 polymer ?
#
loop_
_entity_poly.entity_id
_entity_poly.type
_entity_poly.pdbx_seq_one_letter_code
_entity_poly.pdbx_strand_id
1 'polypeptide(L)'
;MSTAVRASAFTEPARPKGLLIRFVTTGGSYVDVTGSGENAHDNRWSCHGCGDSSRSPEASYLFRIRPDANDHATACRAILLT
;
A
#
# COMPACT_ATOMS: atom_id res chain seq x y z
N MET A 1 -16.61 34.16 -15.36
CA MET A 1 -15.29 33.49 -15.40
C MET A 1 -15.28 32.42 -14.33
N SER A 2 -15.31 31.14 -14.70
CA SER A 2 -15.11 30.05 -13.72
C SER A 2 -13.61 29.92 -13.47
N THR A 3 -13.19 30.21 -12.25
CA THR A 3 -11.86 29.84 -11.76
C THR A 3 -11.83 28.33 -11.61
N ALA A 4 -11.14 27.66 -12.54
CA ALA A 4 -10.82 26.25 -12.37
C ALA A 4 -9.99 26.11 -11.09
N VAL A 5 -10.56 25.48 -10.07
CA VAL A 5 -9.83 25.09 -8.87
C VAL A 5 -8.77 24.11 -9.34
N ARG A 6 -7.51 24.54 -9.29
CA ARG A 6 -6.37 23.68 -9.60
C ARG A 6 -6.42 22.55 -8.58
N ALA A 7 -6.80 21.35 -9.02
CA ALA A 7 -6.74 20.17 -8.18
C ALA A 7 -5.33 20.12 -7.59
N SER A 8 -5.25 20.05 -6.26
CA SER A 8 -4.01 19.86 -5.52
C SER A 8 -3.16 18.84 -6.26
N ALA A 9 -1.88 19.15 -6.51
CA ALA A 9 -0.93 18.14 -6.92
C ALA A 9 -1.03 16.99 -5.91
N PHE A 10 -0.98 15.76 -6.41
CA PHE A 10 -0.91 14.58 -5.56
C PHE A 10 0.26 14.76 -4.58
N THR A 11 -0.03 15.02 -3.32
CA THR A 11 0.99 15.03 -2.28
C THR A 11 1.19 13.58 -1.87
N GLU A 12 2.38 13.05 -2.17
CA GLU A 12 2.73 11.69 -1.77
C GLU A 12 2.52 11.55 -0.25
N PRO A 13 1.71 10.57 0.22
CA PRO A 13 1.53 10.35 1.64
C PRO A 13 2.86 10.03 2.32
N ALA A 14 2.98 10.40 3.59
CA ALA A 14 4.16 10.07 4.40
C ALA A 14 4.56 8.59 4.23
N ARG A 15 5.86 8.35 4.04
CA ARG A 15 6.40 7.00 3.92
C ARG A 15 6.58 6.42 5.31
N PRO A 16 5.95 5.28 5.65
CA PRO A 16 6.20 4.62 6.92
C PRO A 16 7.67 4.17 7.02
N LYS A 17 8.15 4.02 8.26
CA LYS A 17 9.48 3.49 8.51
C LYS A 17 9.60 2.09 7.91
N GLY A 18 10.71 1.83 7.22
CA GLY A 18 10.94 0.53 6.59
C GLY A 18 10.03 0.26 5.37
N LEU A 19 9.46 1.30 4.74
CA LEU A 19 8.75 1.15 3.47
C LEU A 19 9.70 0.59 2.40
N LEU A 20 9.35 -0.56 1.85
CA LEU A 20 10.07 -1.21 0.76
C LEU A 20 9.40 -0.93 -0.58
N ILE A 21 8.06 -1.05 -0.64
CA ILE A 21 7.26 -0.91 -1.87
C ILE A 21 5.90 -0.32 -1.51
N ARG A 22 5.34 0.53 -2.39
CA ARG A 22 3.96 1.03 -2.31
C ARG A 22 3.22 0.73 -3.62
N PHE A 23 2.05 0.13 -3.51
CA PHE A 23 1.13 -0.08 -4.64
C PHE A 23 -0.05 0.88 -4.53
N VAL A 24 -0.49 1.42 -5.66
CA VAL A 24 -1.71 2.22 -5.75
C VAL A 24 -2.89 1.27 -5.97
N THR A 25 -3.95 1.46 -5.19
CA THR A 25 -5.19 0.68 -5.35
C THR A 25 -6.07 1.28 -6.43
N THR A 26 -6.92 0.47 -7.06
CA THR A 26 -7.96 0.97 -7.98
C THR A 26 -8.91 1.97 -7.30
N GLY A 27 -9.12 1.83 -5.99
CA GLY A 27 -9.91 2.77 -5.18
C GLY A 27 -9.26 4.14 -4.97
N GLY A 28 -7.99 4.34 -5.29
CA GLY A 28 -7.28 5.60 -5.02
C GLY A 28 -6.68 5.69 -3.61
N SER A 29 -6.66 4.59 -2.84
CA SER A 29 -5.82 4.42 -1.64
C SER A 29 -4.52 3.65 -1.99
N TYR A 30 -3.77 3.18 -0.99
CA TYR A 30 -2.47 2.51 -1.17
C TYR A 30 -2.36 1.21 -0.38
N VAL A 31 -1.52 0.31 -0.87
CA VAL A 31 -0.99 -0.83 -0.13
C VAL A 31 0.49 -0.62 0.09
N ASP A 32 0.91 -0.57 1.35
CA ASP A 32 2.32 -0.44 1.73
C ASP A 32 2.89 -1.80 2.09
N VAL A 33 4.09 -2.07 1.56
CA VAL A 33 4.95 -3.18 1.98
C VAL A 33 6.06 -2.60 2.83
N THR A 34 6.13 -3.01 4.10
CA THR A 34 7.17 -2.61 5.04
C THR A 34 7.99 -3.82 5.47
N GLY A 35 9.23 -3.61 5.92
CA GLY A 35 10.09 -4.67 6.46
C GLY A 35 11.57 -4.35 6.39
N SER A 36 12.40 -5.35 6.68
CA SER A 36 13.86 -5.20 6.70
C SER A 36 14.56 -5.65 5.41
N GLY A 37 13.84 -6.15 4.40
CA GLY A 37 14.38 -6.44 3.07
C GLY A 37 14.12 -7.85 2.56
N GLU A 38 14.78 -8.22 1.46
CA GLU A 38 14.41 -9.36 0.61
C GLU A 38 14.30 -10.70 1.34
N ASN A 39 15.29 -11.01 2.17
CA ASN A 39 15.40 -12.28 2.91
C ASN A 39 14.90 -12.20 4.35
N ALA A 40 14.32 -11.06 4.75
CA ALA A 40 13.85 -10.87 6.11
C ALA A 40 12.46 -11.51 6.32
N HIS A 41 12.23 -12.03 7.52
CA HIS A 41 10.96 -12.66 7.91
C HIS A 41 9.97 -11.68 8.56
N ASP A 42 10.30 -10.40 8.52
CA ASP A 42 9.52 -9.32 9.13
C ASP A 42 8.77 -8.47 8.09
N ASN A 43 8.89 -8.76 6.79
CA ASN A 43 8.14 -7.99 5.81
C ASN A 43 6.64 -8.21 5.98
N ARG A 44 5.85 -7.16 5.84
CA ARG A 44 4.38 -7.17 5.94
C ARG A 44 3.80 -6.24 4.89
N TRP A 45 2.58 -6.51 4.45
CA TRP A 45 1.80 -5.54 3.68
C TRP A 45 0.55 -5.09 4.44
N SER A 46 0.15 -3.84 4.24
CA SER A 46 -1.06 -3.24 4.82
C SER A 46 -1.76 -2.35 3.80
N CYS A 47 -3.06 -2.54 3.62
CA CYS A 47 -3.91 -1.73 2.76
C CYS A 47 -4.56 -0.59 3.55
N HIS A 48 -4.29 0.64 3.12
CA HIS A 48 -4.85 1.87 3.71
C HIS A 48 -6.28 2.16 3.22
N GLY A 49 -6.80 1.38 2.27
CA GLY A 49 -8.17 1.51 1.77
C GLY A 49 -9.17 0.73 2.59
N CYS A 50 -8.95 -0.57 2.74
CA CYS A 50 -9.85 -1.49 3.45
C CYS A 50 -9.33 -1.97 4.81
N GLY A 51 -8.08 -1.67 5.17
CA GLY A 51 -7.47 -2.11 6.42
C GLY A 51 -6.94 -3.55 6.41
N ASP A 52 -7.02 -4.27 5.29
CA ASP A 52 -6.50 -5.64 5.21
C ASP A 52 -4.96 -5.67 5.24
N SER A 53 -4.40 -6.80 5.65
CA SER A 53 -2.94 -6.95 5.81
C SER A 53 -2.49 -8.41 5.74
N SER A 54 -1.20 -8.61 5.50
CA SER A 54 -0.58 -9.94 5.56
C SER A 54 -0.72 -10.55 6.97
N ARG A 55 -1.29 -11.76 7.06
CA ARG A 55 -1.63 -12.39 8.36
C ARG A 55 -0.60 -13.42 8.86
N SER A 56 0.23 -13.99 7.98
CA SER A 56 1.10 -15.13 8.34
C SER A 56 2.59 -14.77 8.33
N PRO A 57 3.36 -15.09 9.39
CA PRO A 57 4.82 -15.00 9.41
C PRO A 57 5.52 -15.84 8.33
N GLU A 58 4.92 -16.93 7.88
CA GLU A 58 5.50 -17.82 6.86
C GLU A 58 5.42 -17.24 5.43
N ALA A 59 4.59 -16.20 5.25
CA ALA A 59 4.46 -15.45 4.01
C ALA A 59 5.37 -14.20 3.97
N SER A 60 6.22 -13.98 4.97
CA SER A 60 6.94 -12.71 5.20
C SER A 60 8.12 -12.43 4.29
N TYR A 61 8.52 -13.36 3.41
CA TYR A 61 9.60 -13.08 2.47
C TYR A 61 9.12 -12.10 1.40
N LEU A 62 9.98 -11.14 1.04
CA LEU A 62 9.59 -10.06 0.14
C LEU A 62 9.11 -10.59 -1.23
N PHE A 63 9.72 -11.66 -1.74
CA PHE A 63 9.32 -12.26 -3.01
C PHE A 63 7.90 -12.85 -2.99
N ARG A 64 7.36 -13.21 -1.81
CA ARG A 64 5.97 -13.66 -1.63
C ARG A 64 5.01 -12.52 -1.33
N ILE A 65 5.44 -11.58 -0.49
CA ILE A 65 4.61 -10.42 -0.13
C ILE A 65 4.34 -9.50 -1.31
N ARG A 66 5.35 -9.25 -2.14
CA ARG A 66 5.23 -8.33 -3.28
C ARG A 66 4.08 -8.71 -4.22
N PRO A 67 3.95 -9.95 -4.73
CA PRO A 67 2.82 -10.31 -5.58
C PRO A 67 1.48 -10.25 -4.82
N ASP A 68 1.40 -10.74 -3.59
CA ASP A 68 0.16 -10.73 -2.80
C ASP A 68 -0.37 -9.30 -2.55
N ALA A 69 0.54 -8.37 -2.18
CA ALA A 69 0.21 -6.96 -2.02
C ALA A 69 -0.24 -6.30 -3.33
N ASN A 70 0.38 -6.66 -4.46
CA ASN A 70 0.00 -6.14 -5.78
C ASN A 70 -1.36 -6.68 -6.24
N ASP A 71 -1.63 -7.96 -6.01
CA ASP A 71 -2.90 -8.60 -6.34
C ASP A 71 -4.04 -7.96 -5.53
N HIS A 72 -3.80 -7.74 -4.23
CA HIS A 72 -4.73 -6.99 -3.39
C HIS A 72 -4.96 -5.57 -3.92
N ALA A 73 -3.90 -4.83 -4.24
CA ALA A 73 -4.01 -3.46 -4.75
C ALA A 73 -4.81 -3.39 -6.06
N THR A 74 -4.64 -4.37 -6.93
CA THR A 74 -5.38 -4.48 -8.20
C THR A 74 -6.90 -4.63 -7.95
N ALA A 75 -7.28 -5.43 -6.97
CA ALA A 75 -8.68 -5.69 -6.65
C ALA A 75 -9.34 -4.63 -5.75
N CYS A 76 -8.56 -4.00 -4.86
CA CYS A 76 -9.11 -3.12 -3.84
C CYS A 76 -9.66 -1.82 -4.41
N ARG A 77 -10.93 -1.54 -4.10
CA ARG A 77 -11.65 -0.31 -4.46
C ARG A 77 -12.04 0.52 -3.24
N ALA A 78 -11.62 0.10 -2.05
CA ALA A 78 -11.98 0.78 -0.81
C ALA A 78 -11.17 2.06 -0.64
N ILE A 79 -11.84 3.09 -0.13
CA ILE A 79 -11.23 4.33 0.35
C ILE A 79 -11.64 4.45 1.81
N LEU A 80 -10.66 4.60 2.68
CA LEU A 80 -10.91 4.89 4.08
C LEU A 80 -11.26 6.38 4.21
N LEU A 81 -12.39 6.69 4.86
CA LEU A 81 -12.90 8.07 5.03
C LEU A 81 -12.55 8.68 6.39
N THR A 82 -11.78 7.96 7.21
CA THR A 82 -11.50 8.29 8.62
C THR A 82 -10.16 8.97 8.79
#